data_AF-A0A4V1XS02-F1
#
_entry.id   AF-A0A4V1XS02-F1
#
_cell.length_a   1.000
_cell.length_b   1.000
_cell.length_c   1.000
_cell.angle_alpha   90.00
_cell.angle_beta   90.00
_cell.angle_gamma   90.00
#
_symmetry.space_group_name_H-M   'P 1'
#
loop_
_entity.id
_entity.type
_entity.pdbx_description
1 polymer ?
#
loop_
_entity_poly.entity_id
_entity_poly.type
_entity_poly.pdbx_seq_one_letter_code
_entity_poly.pdbx_strand_id
1 'polypeptide(L)'
;MRSTLLLGLLGASLTVRASVSKHEFRLKEAAEYTKASEVAANSDFKLLKRGDYVETASELVKSIAPNTTFRFVGDHYIGTNGVGHVNFKQTAHDLDIENADFSVHIARDGSIFSFSNSFYAGEMPAEAPVVKRGLLDPLKAFDVVVDALSLTISKDSGVEVARENESYRITGTSGAEQDPKANMVYFVKQDGGLALTWRVETKLEDQWLVSYVDAEAESEVLGVIDYISFATYEVYPWGLNDPWEGERKVIKDPWDPVASRNGWHDDQNTTQGNNIQAGAVPSNSGLVHMAESDTLTFEYPFTPDTEPPTNENSRNAALTQIFYTTNKYHDLLYTLGFTEVSGNMQKDNFGMGGRGNDDVFVRIQYWSGKNNGMFSQTSDGGRPYMTMYLFDHTDPERDVAFDNGFVIHEYTHGLSGRLTGGPANPNCLDAWEPDGMAEGWSDIYAAAVMLKPDDTRENATYGFAAWPLNKTDTMTARLVLYSTDIDINPWTYSKVNELSRVHEVGTVWATMLWDVMWNLIDKHGKNDTDVPEFVDGVPTDGKYLLMKLLLDAMALQPCNPTFVQARDAILDADLALTGGENACEIWKGFVKRGLGSNAVFHDTNRVDNFDMPEGIC
;
A
#
# COMPACT_ATOMS: atom_id res chain seq x y z
N MET A 1 63.33 -18.63 -11.98
CA MET A 1 63.03 -17.37 -11.26
C MET A 1 61.52 -17.20 -11.30
N ARG A 2 60.75 -17.79 -10.37
CA ARG A 2 60.29 -17.25 -9.06
C ARG A 2 59.50 -15.92 -9.14
N SER A 3 58.20 -16.04 -8.90
CA SER A 3 57.20 -15.13 -8.27
C SER A 3 55.86 -15.45 -8.97
N THR A 4 54.87 -16.18 -8.42
CA THR A 4 54.19 -16.17 -7.12
C THR A 4 53.67 -14.78 -6.73
N LEU A 5 52.41 -14.51 -7.08
CA LEU A 5 51.53 -13.66 -6.27
C LEU A 5 50.17 -14.34 -6.18
N LEU A 6 49.78 -14.64 -4.94
CA LEU A 6 48.54 -15.23 -4.50
C LEU A 6 47.79 -14.12 -3.74
N LEU A 7 46.65 -13.67 -4.24
CA LEU A 7 45.62 -12.89 -3.54
C LEU A 7 44.33 -13.30 -4.25
N GLY A 8 43.41 -14.08 -3.67
CA GLY A 8 42.75 -13.85 -2.39
C GLY A 8 41.27 -13.60 -2.69
N LEU A 9 40.60 -14.58 -3.33
CA LEU A 9 39.15 -14.55 -3.54
C LEU A 9 38.46 -14.85 -2.20
N LEU A 10 38.11 -13.80 -1.47
CA LEU A 10 37.00 -13.83 -0.52
C LEU A 10 35.72 -13.77 -1.35
N GLY A 11 35.29 -14.94 -1.85
CA GLY A 11 33.95 -15.12 -2.37
C GLY A 11 32.97 -15.17 -1.21
N ALA A 12 32.42 -14.02 -0.83
CA ALA A 12 31.15 -13.99 -0.13
C ALA A 12 30.08 -14.37 -1.17
N SER A 13 29.85 -15.68 -1.31
CA SER A 13 28.71 -16.21 -2.03
C SER A 13 27.46 -15.89 -1.20
N LEU A 14 26.90 -14.69 -1.38
CA LEU A 14 25.50 -14.42 -1.05
C LEU A 14 24.66 -15.22 -2.05
N THR A 15 24.45 -16.50 -1.74
CA THR A 15 23.36 -17.26 -2.33
C THR A 15 22.07 -16.63 -1.84
N VAL A 16 21.46 -15.80 -2.69
CA VAL A 16 20.03 -15.50 -2.59
C VAL A 16 19.32 -16.85 -2.68
N ARG A 17 18.87 -17.38 -1.53
CA ARG A 17 17.99 -18.55 -1.52
C ARG A 17 16.66 -18.07 -2.09
N ALA A 18 16.28 -18.56 -3.26
CA ALA A 18 14.96 -18.35 -3.81
C ALA A 18 13.92 -18.82 -2.75
N SER A 19 12.99 -17.94 -2.37
CA SER A 19 11.88 -18.31 -1.51
C SER A 19 11.02 -19.36 -2.21
N VAL A 20 10.79 -20.52 -1.58
CA VAL A 20 9.90 -21.55 -2.11
C VAL A 20 8.47 -20.99 -2.09
N SER A 21 7.75 -21.11 -3.22
CA SER A 21 6.37 -20.64 -3.32
C SER A 21 5.48 -21.42 -2.34
N LYS A 22 4.82 -20.70 -1.42
CA LYS A 22 3.86 -21.28 -0.48
C LYS A 22 2.54 -21.65 -1.16
N HIS A 23 2.32 -21.20 -2.39
CA HIS A 23 1.07 -21.43 -3.12
C HIS A 23 0.79 -22.92 -3.32
N GLU A 24 1.85 -23.71 -3.54
CA GLU A 24 1.77 -25.17 -3.72
C GLU A 24 1.28 -25.91 -2.46
N PHE A 25 1.38 -25.28 -1.28
CA PHE A 25 1.00 -25.84 0.01
C PHE A 25 -0.31 -25.27 0.57
N ARG A 26 -1.12 -24.59 -0.24
CA ARG A 26 -2.42 -24.06 0.20
C ARG A 26 -3.37 -25.19 0.61
N LEU A 27 -4.16 -24.93 1.65
CA LEU A 27 -5.21 -25.86 2.08
C LEU A 27 -6.36 -25.93 1.06
N LYS A 28 -7.07 -27.05 1.09
CA LYS A 28 -8.27 -27.29 0.29
C LYS A 28 -9.46 -26.49 0.82
N GLU A 29 -10.22 -25.86 -0.08
CA GLU A 29 -11.57 -25.39 0.21
C GLU A 29 -12.52 -26.59 0.37
N ALA A 30 -12.99 -26.85 1.60
CA ALA A 30 -13.81 -28.01 1.92
C ALA A 30 -15.07 -27.67 2.74
N ALA A 31 -15.28 -26.39 3.08
CA ALA A 31 -16.38 -25.98 3.92
C ALA A 31 -17.67 -25.72 3.12
N GLU A 32 -18.77 -26.29 3.57
CA GLU A 32 -20.12 -25.94 3.11
C GLU A 32 -20.79 -25.01 4.13
N TYR A 33 -21.60 -24.06 3.66
CA TYR A 33 -22.36 -23.13 4.51
C TYR A 33 -23.86 -23.23 4.23
N THR A 34 -24.66 -23.50 5.26
CA THR A 34 -26.13 -23.46 5.19
C THR A 34 -26.64 -22.15 5.78
N LYS A 35 -27.16 -21.28 4.92
CA LYS A 35 -27.64 -19.95 5.29
C LYS A 35 -29.01 -19.99 5.96
N ALA A 36 -29.37 -18.90 6.65
CA ALA A 36 -30.59 -18.84 7.47
C ALA A 36 -31.90 -19.12 6.73
N SER A 37 -32.01 -18.73 5.44
CA SER A 37 -33.20 -19.05 4.65
C SER A 37 -33.39 -20.55 4.41
N GLU A 38 -32.28 -21.30 4.28
CA GLU A 38 -32.30 -22.74 4.07
C GLU A 38 -32.62 -23.47 5.38
N VAL A 39 -32.05 -23.00 6.50
CA VAL A 39 -32.41 -23.50 7.84
C VAL A 39 -33.89 -23.27 8.13
N ALA A 40 -34.42 -22.08 7.82
CA ALA A 40 -35.83 -21.75 8.04
C ALA A 40 -36.80 -22.59 7.20
N ALA A 41 -36.37 -23.01 6.00
CA ALA A 41 -37.16 -23.84 5.09
C ALA A 41 -37.23 -25.31 5.53
N ASN A 42 -36.24 -25.81 6.28
CA ASN A 42 -36.23 -27.18 6.78
C ASN A 42 -36.81 -27.25 8.21
N SER A 43 -38.00 -27.84 8.33
CA SER A 43 -38.69 -27.99 9.62
C SER A 43 -37.96 -28.90 10.61
N ASP A 44 -37.11 -29.81 10.13
CA ASP A 44 -36.44 -30.81 10.97
C ASP A 44 -35.47 -30.15 11.94
N PHE A 45 -34.82 -29.04 11.54
CA PHE A 45 -33.94 -28.27 12.41
C PHE A 45 -34.67 -27.62 13.59
N LYS A 46 -35.98 -27.33 13.47
CA LYS A 46 -36.77 -26.80 14.58
C LYS A 46 -36.95 -27.80 15.71
N LEU A 47 -36.91 -29.10 15.39
CA LEU A 47 -37.04 -30.21 16.36
C LEU A 47 -35.75 -30.42 17.17
N LEU A 48 -34.64 -29.80 16.76
CA LEU A 48 -33.33 -29.93 17.41
C LEU A 48 -33.12 -28.93 18.54
N LYS A 49 -34.01 -27.95 18.72
CA LYS A 49 -33.94 -27.00 19.83
C LYS A 49 -33.92 -27.72 21.18
N ARG A 50 -33.03 -27.29 22.08
CA ARG A 50 -32.84 -27.80 23.44
C ARG A 50 -32.91 -26.67 24.47
N GLY A 51 -32.65 -27.01 25.74
CA GLY A 51 -32.76 -26.09 26.88
C GLY A 51 -31.70 -24.98 26.84
N ASP A 52 -30.53 -25.28 26.28
CA ASP A 52 -29.50 -24.29 25.99
C ASP A 52 -29.03 -24.32 24.51
N TYR A 53 -28.30 -23.27 24.12
CA TYR A 53 -27.87 -23.06 22.74
C TYR A 53 -26.69 -23.95 22.32
N VAL A 54 -25.82 -24.34 23.26
CA VAL A 54 -24.71 -25.29 23.04
C VAL A 54 -25.26 -26.71 22.86
N GLU A 55 -26.24 -27.11 23.65
CA GLU A 55 -27.00 -28.36 23.48
C GLU A 55 -27.70 -28.37 22.12
N THR A 56 -28.38 -27.28 21.75
CA THR A 56 -29.06 -27.16 20.44
C THR A 56 -28.06 -27.32 19.29
N ALA A 57 -26.91 -26.65 19.39
CA ALA A 57 -25.84 -26.77 18.40
C ALA A 57 -25.27 -28.19 18.34
N SER A 58 -25.03 -28.82 19.48
CA SER A 58 -24.50 -30.18 19.56
C SER A 58 -25.44 -31.21 18.93
N GLU A 59 -26.75 -31.05 19.11
CA GLU A 59 -27.75 -31.91 18.50
C GLU A 59 -27.81 -31.76 16.98
N LEU A 60 -27.59 -30.55 16.46
CA LEU A 60 -27.43 -30.32 15.03
C LEU A 60 -26.23 -31.08 14.46
N VAL A 61 -25.06 -30.94 15.08
CA VAL A 61 -23.85 -31.64 14.62
C VAL A 61 -24.07 -33.15 14.62
N LYS A 62 -24.64 -33.73 15.69
CA LYS A 62 -24.97 -35.17 15.72
C LYS A 62 -25.98 -35.58 14.66
N SER A 63 -26.94 -34.71 14.32
CA SER A 63 -27.93 -35.02 13.29
C SER A 63 -27.33 -35.07 11.88
N ILE A 64 -26.34 -34.22 11.61
CA ILE A 64 -25.68 -34.11 10.31
C ILE A 64 -24.52 -35.11 10.19
N ALA A 65 -23.80 -35.37 11.27
CA ALA A 65 -22.62 -36.22 11.33
C ALA A 65 -22.73 -37.29 12.44
N PRO A 66 -23.70 -38.21 12.37
CA PRO A 66 -24.06 -39.12 13.48
C PRO A 66 -22.99 -40.16 13.84
N ASN A 67 -22.11 -40.50 12.90
CA ASN A 67 -21.06 -41.51 13.08
C ASN A 67 -19.67 -40.87 13.26
N THR A 68 -19.64 -39.57 13.54
CA THR A 68 -18.41 -38.80 13.64
C THR A 68 -18.06 -38.54 15.08
N THR A 69 -16.80 -38.76 15.44
CA THR A 69 -16.23 -38.30 16.72
C THR A 69 -15.80 -36.85 16.58
N PHE A 70 -16.19 -36.01 17.53
CA PHE A 70 -15.83 -34.60 17.57
C PHE A 70 -15.79 -34.12 19.01
N ARG A 71 -15.03 -33.05 19.25
CA ARG A 71 -15.01 -32.34 20.53
C ARG A 71 -15.60 -30.95 20.40
N PHE A 72 -16.15 -30.47 21.51
CA PHE A 72 -16.59 -29.11 21.65
C PHE A 72 -15.38 -28.16 21.81
N VAL A 73 -15.43 -27.00 21.16
CA VAL A 73 -14.45 -25.93 21.36
C VAL A 73 -15.00 -24.97 22.41
N GLY A 74 -14.29 -24.81 23.53
CA GLY A 74 -14.83 -24.20 24.76
C GLY A 74 -15.03 -22.68 24.74
N ASP A 75 -14.65 -21.98 23.67
CA ASP A 75 -14.67 -20.51 23.53
C ASP A 75 -15.94 -19.97 22.86
N HIS A 76 -17.05 -20.67 23.02
CA HIS A 76 -18.35 -20.24 22.53
C HIS A 76 -18.79 -18.90 23.17
N TYR A 77 -19.50 -18.07 22.40
CA TYR A 77 -19.92 -16.74 22.86
C TYR A 77 -21.25 -16.31 22.23
N ILE A 78 -21.87 -15.28 22.80
CA ILE A 78 -23.03 -14.60 22.21
C ILE A 78 -22.56 -13.24 21.71
N GLY A 79 -22.70 -12.99 20.41
CA GLY A 79 -22.33 -11.72 19.79
C GLY A 79 -23.21 -10.57 20.27
N THR A 80 -22.77 -9.32 20.03
CA THR A 80 -23.55 -8.10 20.34
C THR A 80 -24.88 -8.04 19.58
N ASN A 81 -24.98 -8.75 18.45
CA ASN A 81 -26.22 -8.97 17.70
C ASN A 81 -27.17 -9.99 18.36
N GLY A 82 -26.75 -10.67 19.42
CA GLY A 82 -27.50 -11.70 20.15
C GLY A 82 -27.47 -13.10 19.51
N VAL A 83 -26.60 -13.35 18.53
CA VAL A 83 -26.39 -14.68 17.94
C VAL A 83 -25.36 -15.44 18.79
N GLY A 84 -25.69 -16.67 19.20
CA GLY A 84 -24.76 -17.58 19.84
C GLY A 84 -23.88 -18.29 18.81
N HIS A 85 -22.58 -18.37 19.05
CA HIS A 85 -21.60 -19.02 18.19
C HIS A 85 -21.01 -20.23 18.93
N VAL A 86 -21.14 -21.42 18.34
CA VAL A 86 -20.73 -22.69 18.94
C VAL A 86 -19.91 -23.46 17.92
N ASN A 87 -18.66 -23.82 18.26
CA ASN A 87 -17.72 -24.45 17.34
C ASN A 87 -17.35 -25.87 17.81
N PHE A 88 -17.08 -26.75 16.86
CA PHE A 88 -16.71 -28.14 17.07
C PHE A 88 -15.55 -28.51 16.15
N LYS A 89 -14.63 -29.32 16.66
CA LYS A 89 -13.50 -29.88 15.91
C LYS A 89 -13.70 -31.38 15.76
N GLN A 90 -13.60 -31.88 14.54
CA GLN A 90 -13.65 -33.33 14.32
C GLN A 90 -12.40 -33.98 14.91
N THR A 91 -12.56 -35.18 15.45
CA THR A 91 -11.47 -35.93 16.08
C THR A 91 -11.44 -37.35 15.52
N ALA A 92 -10.28 -37.96 15.44
CA ALA A 92 -10.10 -39.39 15.19
C ALA A 92 -9.05 -39.93 16.16
N HIS A 93 -9.38 -40.99 16.90
CA HIS A 93 -8.48 -41.58 17.90
C HIS A 93 -7.90 -40.56 18.90
N ASP A 94 -8.76 -39.68 19.40
CA ASP A 94 -8.43 -38.57 20.33
C ASP A 94 -7.47 -37.50 19.75
N LEU A 95 -7.15 -37.55 18.45
CA LEU A 95 -6.43 -36.49 17.76
C LEU A 95 -7.40 -35.61 16.97
N ASP A 96 -7.14 -34.31 16.93
CA ASP A 96 -7.87 -33.39 16.08
C ASP A 96 -7.61 -33.68 14.60
N ILE A 97 -8.64 -33.55 13.78
CA ILE A 97 -8.50 -33.37 12.34
C ILE A 97 -8.44 -31.87 12.10
N GLU A 98 -7.23 -31.33 11.93
CA GLU A 98 -6.95 -29.90 12.09
C GLU A 98 -7.83 -28.99 11.23
N ASN A 99 -8.06 -29.38 9.96
CA ASN A 99 -8.84 -28.61 8.98
C ASN A 99 -10.30 -29.10 8.83
N ALA A 100 -10.85 -29.81 9.82
CA ALA A 100 -12.22 -30.31 9.83
C ALA A 100 -13.02 -29.75 11.00
N ASP A 101 -13.79 -28.69 10.72
CA ASP A 101 -14.51 -27.86 11.67
C ASP A 101 -16.02 -27.86 11.40
N PHE A 102 -16.80 -27.62 12.44
CA PHE A 102 -18.23 -27.39 12.35
C PHE A 102 -18.60 -26.19 13.21
N SER A 103 -19.22 -25.18 12.61
CA SER A 103 -19.69 -24.01 13.35
C SER A 103 -21.21 -23.93 13.29
N VAL A 104 -21.86 -23.71 14.44
CA VAL A 104 -23.30 -23.54 14.53
C VAL A 104 -23.62 -22.19 15.15
N HIS A 105 -24.50 -21.45 14.49
CA HIS A 105 -24.97 -20.15 14.93
C HIS A 105 -26.42 -20.25 15.40
N ILE A 106 -26.71 -19.78 16.61
CA ILE A 106 -28.00 -19.91 17.27
C ILE A 106 -28.64 -18.53 17.41
N ALA A 107 -29.86 -18.36 16.93
CA ALA A 107 -30.61 -17.11 17.04
C ALA A 107 -30.98 -16.80 18.50
N ARG A 108 -31.39 -15.55 18.76
CA ARG A 108 -31.80 -15.06 20.09
C ARG A 108 -32.90 -15.89 20.74
N ASP A 109 -33.75 -16.51 19.93
CA ASP A 109 -34.84 -17.34 20.40
C ASP A 109 -34.40 -18.77 20.75
N GLY A 110 -33.13 -19.12 20.55
CA GLY A 110 -32.56 -20.44 20.78
C GLY A 110 -32.71 -21.41 19.60
N SER A 111 -33.23 -20.97 18.45
CA SER A 111 -33.29 -21.78 17.23
C SER A 111 -31.98 -21.74 16.46
N ILE A 112 -31.69 -22.77 15.67
CA ILE A 112 -30.56 -22.76 14.73
C ILE A 112 -30.80 -21.64 13.71
N PHE A 113 -29.81 -20.76 13.57
CA PHE A 113 -29.83 -19.66 12.62
C PHE A 113 -29.12 -20.02 11.32
N SER A 114 -27.89 -20.51 11.40
CA SER A 114 -27.07 -20.97 10.27
C SER A 114 -25.95 -21.86 10.76
N PHE A 115 -25.28 -22.57 9.87
CA PHE A 115 -24.13 -23.40 10.23
C PHE A 115 -23.17 -23.63 9.06
N SER A 116 -21.93 -23.98 9.37
CA SER A 116 -20.92 -24.45 8.42
C SER A 116 -20.40 -25.83 8.80
N ASN A 117 -19.97 -26.59 7.80
CA ASN A 117 -19.42 -27.93 7.99
C ASN A 117 -18.25 -28.18 7.03
N SER A 118 -17.09 -28.53 7.58
CA SER A 118 -15.94 -29.08 6.84
C SER A 118 -15.47 -30.42 7.41
N PHE A 119 -16.31 -31.12 8.19
CA PHE A 119 -15.99 -32.45 8.69
C PHE A 119 -15.64 -33.40 7.55
N TYR A 120 -14.52 -34.11 7.71
CA TYR A 120 -14.08 -35.19 6.86
C TYR A 120 -15.14 -36.31 6.81
N ALA A 121 -15.61 -36.61 5.61
CA ALA A 121 -16.65 -37.60 5.35
C ALA A 121 -16.11 -38.93 4.78
N GLY A 122 -14.78 -39.05 4.60
CA GLY A 122 -14.17 -40.26 4.06
C GLY A 122 -13.96 -41.35 5.13
N GLU A 123 -13.23 -42.40 4.75
CA GLU A 123 -12.97 -43.54 5.63
C GLU A 123 -11.99 -43.16 6.75
N MET A 124 -12.41 -43.38 8.00
CA MET A 124 -11.55 -43.14 9.15
C MET A 124 -10.51 -44.25 9.30
N PRO A 125 -9.28 -43.95 9.75
CA PRO A 125 -8.27 -44.95 10.04
C PRO A 125 -8.81 -46.01 11.00
N ALA A 126 -8.69 -47.30 10.65
CA ALA A 126 -9.25 -48.39 11.45
C ALA A 126 -8.55 -48.58 12.79
N GLU A 127 -7.26 -48.23 12.87
CA GLU A 127 -6.45 -48.36 14.07
C GLU A 127 -6.01 -46.98 14.55
N ALA A 128 -6.01 -46.80 15.87
CA ALA A 128 -5.35 -45.66 16.48
C ALA A 128 -3.87 -45.63 16.06
N PRO A 129 -3.26 -44.43 15.95
CA PRO A 129 -1.84 -44.33 15.72
C PRO A 129 -1.10 -44.82 16.98
N VAL A 130 -0.92 -46.14 17.06
CA VAL A 130 0.06 -46.76 17.95
C VAL A 130 1.40 -46.20 17.52
N VAL A 131 2.30 -45.89 18.47
CA VAL A 131 3.71 -45.58 18.17
C VAL A 131 4.31 -46.79 17.43
N LYS A 132 4.04 -46.91 16.13
CA LYS A 132 4.58 -47.92 15.24
C LYS A 132 6.07 -47.62 15.16
N ARG A 133 6.89 -48.67 15.19
CA ARG A 133 8.29 -48.56 14.75
C ARG A 133 8.26 -48.13 13.28
N GLY A 134 8.41 -46.84 13.00
CA GLY A 134 8.39 -46.31 11.64
C GLY A 134 7.80 -44.90 11.46
N LEU A 135 7.07 -44.36 12.44
CA LEU A 135 6.60 -42.96 12.36
C LEU A 135 7.77 -41.98 12.47
N LEU A 136 7.67 -40.86 11.77
CA LEU A 136 8.64 -39.77 11.81
C LEU A 136 8.70 -39.20 13.24
N ASP A 137 9.91 -38.93 13.72
CA ASP A 137 10.14 -38.24 15.00
C ASP A 137 9.88 -36.74 14.83
N PRO A 138 9.37 -36.03 15.85
CA PRO A 138 9.07 -34.58 15.77
C PRO A 138 10.27 -33.73 15.33
N LEU A 139 11.50 -34.08 15.71
CA LEU A 139 12.71 -33.37 15.25
C LEU A 139 12.95 -33.56 13.75
N LYS A 140 12.66 -34.75 13.22
CA LYS A 140 12.75 -35.00 11.78
C LYS A 140 11.64 -34.31 11.01
N ALA A 141 10.43 -34.24 11.57
CA ALA A 141 9.34 -33.47 10.97
C ALA A 141 9.73 -31.98 10.87
N PHE A 142 10.33 -31.44 11.93
CA PHE A 142 10.91 -30.10 11.91
C PHE A 142 11.99 -29.94 10.83
N ASP A 143 12.91 -30.91 10.69
CA ASP A 143 13.93 -30.87 9.63
C ASP A 143 13.30 -30.82 8.23
N VAL A 144 12.25 -31.61 7.98
CA VAL A 144 11.52 -31.60 6.71
C VAL A 144 10.93 -30.22 6.41
N VAL A 145 10.35 -29.54 7.42
CA VAL A 145 9.82 -28.18 7.24
C VAL A 145 10.92 -27.18 6.93
N VAL A 146 12.01 -27.21 7.71
CA VAL A 146 13.15 -26.30 7.51
C VAL A 146 13.75 -26.46 6.12
N ASP A 147 13.92 -27.70 5.66
CA ASP A 147 14.48 -28.00 4.35
C ASP A 147 13.50 -27.63 3.21
N ALA A 148 12.24 -28.09 3.29
CA ALA A 148 11.25 -27.89 2.25
C ALA A 148 10.89 -26.41 2.04
N LEU A 149 10.84 -25.63 3.13
CA LEU A 149 10.52 -24.20 3.09
C LEU A 149 11.77 -23.31 3.10
N SER A 150 12.96 -23.91 3.11
CA SER A 150 14.25 -23.18 3.17
C SER A 150 14.36 -22.20 4.35
N LEU A 151 13.77 -22.55 5.50
CA LEU A 151 13.74 -21.67 6.68
C LEU A 151 15.15 -21.40 7.22
N THR A 152 15.34 -20.18 7.74
CA THR A 152 16.60 -19.73 8.36
C THR A 152 16.70 -20.14 9.82
N ILE A 153 16.27 -21.36 10.14
CA ILE A 153 16.39 -21.94 11.50
C ILE A 153 17.47 -23.02 11.47
N SER A 154 18.37 -23.01 12.45
CA SER A 154 19.44 -24.00 12.60
C SER A 154 19.37 -24.71 13.94
N LYS A 155 19.76 -25.99 13.97
CA LYS A 155 19.90 -26.77 15.20
C LYS A 155 21.29 -26.57 15.81
N ASP A 156 21.34 -26.24 17.09
CA ASP A 156 22.59 -26.08 17.83
C ASP A 156 23.09 -27.43 18.39
N SER A 157 24.33 -27.46 18.88
CA SER A 157 24.99 -28.67 19.43
C SER A 157 24.29 -29.30 20.66
N GLY A 158 23.19 -28.71 21.14
CA GLY A 158 22.39 -29.18 22.27
C GLY A 158 20.89 -29.22 21.97
N VAL A 159 20.50 -29.45 20.71
CA VAL A 159 19.08 -29.58 20.35
C VAL A 159 18.43 -30.73 21.12
N GLU A 160 17.30 -30.46 21.76
CA GLU A 160 16.54 -31.42 22.56
C GLU A 160 15.05 -31.35 22.21
N VAL A 161 14.37 -32.50 22.31
CA VAL A 161 12.92 -32.59 22.15
C VAL A 161 12.31 -32.87 23.52
N ALA A 162 11.60 -31.89 24.07
CA ALA A 162 10.90 -32.01 25.35
C ALA A 162 9.39 -32.22 25.10
N ARG A 163 8.81 -33.26 25.69
CA ARG A 163 7.35 -33.48 25.62
C ARG A 163 6.61 -32.56 26.59
N GLU A 164 5.61 -31.84 26.08
CA GLU A 164 4.72 -30.95 26.83
C GLU A 164 3.25 -31.36 26.57
N ASN A 165 2.68 -32.16 27.48
CA ASN A 165 1.35 -32.75 27.30
C ASN A 165 1.23 -33.56 25.97
N GLU A 166 0.47 -33.02 25.02
CA GLU A 166 0.20 -33.60 23.68
C GLU A 166 1.11 -33.01 22.58
N SER A 167 1.98 -32.06 22.94
CA SER A 167 2.96 -31.47 22.03
C SER A 167 4.41 -31.76 22.45
N TYR A 168 5.33 -31.40 21.57
CA TYR A 168 6.77 -31.54 21.71
C TYR A 168 7.39 -30.18 21.41
N ARG A 169 8.19 -29.67 22.33
CA ARG A 169 9.01 -28.47 22.15
C ARG A 169 10.41 -28.86 21.69
N ILE A 170 10.93 -28.19 20.69
CA ILE A 170 12.27 -28.39 20.16
C ILE A 170 13.15 -27.23 20.64
N THR A 171 13.96 -27.47 21.67
CA THR A 171 14.86 -26.47 22.26
C THR A 171 16.25 -26.56 21.66
N GLY A 172 17.05 -25.49 21.77
CA GLY A 172 18.42 -25.48 21.21
C GLY A 172 18.41 -25.27 19.70
N THR A 173 17.53 -24.37 19.24
CA THR A 173 17.51 -23.87 17.86
C THR A 173 17.89 -22.39 17.86
N SER A 174 18.51 -21.96 16.76
CA SER A 174 18.88 -20.57 16.50
C SER A 174 18.15 -20.08 15.23
N GLY A 175 17.76 -18.80 15.19
CA GLY A 175 17.03 -18.20 14.08
C GLY A 175 15.49 -18.21 14.22
N ALA A 176 14.95 -18.96 15.19
CA ALA A 176 13.54 -18.87 15.59
C ALA A 176 13.38 -17.89 16.78
N GLU A 177 12.31 -17.09 16.80
CA GLU A 177 11.97 -16.22 17.93
C GLU A 177 11.51 -17.00 19.16
N GLN A 178 10.98 -18.20 18.94
CA GLN A 178 10.50 -19.11 19.97
C GLN A 178 10.87 -20.54 19.58
N ASP A 179 11.06 -21.39 20.59
CA ASP A 179 11.30 -22.81 20.37
C ASP A 179 10.19 -23.41 19.49
N PRO A 180 10.52 -24.05 18.35
CA PRO A 180 9.55 -24.72 17.51
C PRO A 180 8.75 -25.76 18.29
N LYS A 181 7.48 -25.93 17.91
CA LYS A 181 6.58 -26.91 18.53
C LYS A 181 6.07 -27.89 17.49
N ALA A 182 5.93 -29.15 17.88
CA ALA A 182 5.36 -30.19 17.06
C ALA A 182 4.27 -30.95 17.83
N ASN A 183 3.14 -31.23 17.22
CA ASN A 183 2.13 -32.13 17.78
C ASN A 183 1.50 -32.98 16.69
N MET A 184 1.03 -34.16 17.06
CA MET A 184 0.41 -35.09 16.12
C MET A 184 -1.05 -34.68 15.89
N VAL A 185 -1.46 -34.56 14.64
CA VAL A 185 -2.84 -34.29 14.21
C VAL A 185 -3.17 -35.09 12.96
N TYR A 186 -4.45 -35.24 12.66
CA TYR A 186 -4.88 -35.65 11.33
C TYR A 186 -5.09 -34.42 10.44
N PHE A 187 -4.85 -34.58 9.14
CA PHE A 187 -4.99 -33.51 8.16
C PHE A 187 -5.66 -34.03 6.89
N VAL A 188 -6.69 -33.33 6.41
CA VAL A 188 -7.33 -33.64 5.13
C VAL A 188 -6.47 -33.05 4.01
N LYS A 189 -5.86 -33.92 3.20
CA LYS A 189 -5.03 -33.58 2.05
C LYS A 189 -5.84 -32.95 0.92
N GLN A 190 -5.16 -32.32 -0.04
CA GLN A 190 -5.80 -31.77 -1.24
C GLN A 190 -6.57 -32.82 -2.05
N ASP A 191 -6.03 -34.03 -2.17
CA ASP A 191 -6.70 -35.16 -2.85
C ASP A 191 -7.97 -35.65 -2.12
N GLY A 192 -8.26 -35.12 -0.92
CA GLY A 192 -9.39 -35.52 -0.09
C GLY A 192 -9.13 -36.78 0.74
N GLY A 193 -7.90 -37.29 0.80
CA GLY A 193 -7.48 -38.32 1.75
C GLY A 193 -7.18 -37.73 3.12
N LEU A 194 -7.25 -38.57 4.17
CA LEU A 194 -6.83 -38.20 5.51
C LEU A 194 -5.41 -38.71 5.76
N ALA A 195 -4.50 -37.85 6.22
CA ALA A 195 -3.14 -38.20 6.60
C ALA A 195 -2.92 -37.99 8.10
N LEU A 196 -2.10 -38.85 8.71
CA LEU A 196 -1.55 -38.57 10.03
C LEU A 196 -0.33 -37.65 9.85
N THR A 197 -0.30 -36.53 10.56
CA THR A 197 0.68 -35.49 10.33
C THR A 197 1.27 -34.93 11.60
N TRP A 198 2.50 -34.44 11.49
CA TRP A 198 3.07 -33.51 12.45
C TRP A 198 2.65 -32.09 12.09
N ARG A 199 1.88 -31.44 12.96
CA ARG A 199 1.70 -29.99 12.99
C ARG A 199 2.94 -29.37 13.59
N VAL A 200 3.79 -28.77 12.77
CA VAL A 200 5.04 -28.12 13.16
C VAL A 200 4.84 -26.61 13.09
N GLU A 201 5.02 -25.94 14.21
CA GLU A 201 4.93 -24.50 14.34
C GLU A 201 6.33 -23.90 14.46
N THR A 202 6.66 -22.99 13.54
CA THR A 202 7.94 -22.27 13.50
C THR A 202 7.67 -20.78 13.44
N LYS A 203 8.20 -20.04 14.41
CA LYS A 203 8.11 -18.58 14.46
C LYS A 203 9.49 -17.95 14.25
N LEU A 204 9.63 -17.22 13.15
CA LEU A 204 10.78 -16.39 12.80
C LEU A 204 10.40 -14.91 13.00
N GLU A 205 11.36 -14.00 12.80
CA GLU A 205 11.16 -12.55 12.93
C GLU A 205 10.02 -12.04 12.02
N ASP A 206 10.01 -12.52 10.77
CA ASP A 206 9.06 -12.08 9.78
C ASP A 206 7.96 -13.10 9.47
N GLN A 207 8.13 -14.38 9.81
CA GLN A 207 7.20 -15.44 9.41
C GLN A 207 6.70 -16.22 10.62
N TRP A 208 5.42 -16.61 10.64
CA TRP A 208 4.90 -17.52 11.65
C TRP A 208 4.14 -18.64 10.99
N LEU A 209 4.84 -19.75 10.76
CA LEU A 209 4.33 -20.85 9.97
C LEU A 209 3.80 -21.97 10.84
N VAL A 210 2.66 -22.51 10.42
CA VAL A 210 2.15 -23.81 10.86
C VAL A 210 2.14 -24.74 9.65
N SER A 211 3.02 -25.73 9.68
CA SER A 211 3.26 -26.67 8.59
C SER A 211 2.76 -28.06 8.99
N TYR A 212 2.14 -28.77 8.06
CA TYR A 212 1.66 -30.14 8.25
C TYR A 212 2.55 -31.10 7.48
N VAL A 213 3.29 -31.95 8.17
CA VAL A 213 4.23 -32.91 7.57
C VAL A 213 3.65 -34.31 7.69
N ASP A 214 3.65 -35.09 6.60
CA ASP A 214 3.26 -36.50 6.67
C ASP A 214 4.11 -37.25 7.71
N ALA A 215 3.45 -37.97 8.62
CA ALA A 215 4.10 -38.71 9.69
C ALA A 215 4.69 -40.06 9.24
N GLU A 216 4.43 -40.50 8.00
CA GLU A 216 5.00 -41.72 7.41
C GLU A 216 6.44 -41.52 6.87
N ALA A 217 7.07 -42.61 6.41
CA ALA A 217 8.51 -42.64 6.11
C ALA A 217 8.93 -41.86 4.84
N GLU A 218 7.99 -41.62 3.92
CA GLU A 218 8.17 -40.77 2.73
C GLU A 218 7.57 -39.38 3.02
N SER A 219 8.15 -38.67 3.99
CA SER A 219 7.57 -37.45 4.56
C SER A 219 7.68 -36.24 3.63
N GLU A 220 6.55 -35.63 3.30
CA GLU A 220 6.45 -34.36 2.58
C GLU A 220 5.60 -33.34 3.37
N VAL A 221 5.75 -32.06 3.03
CA VAL A 221 4.89 -30.99 3.56
C VAL A 221 3.56 -31.01 2.79
N LEU A 222 2.47 -31.25 3.51
CA LEU A 222 1.12 -31.40 2.96
C LEU A 222 0.30 -30.11 2.99
N GLY A 223 0.70 -29.14 3.82
CA GLY A 223 0.05 -27.85 3.90
C GLY A 223 0.82 -26.87 4.78
N VAL A 224 0.72 -25.58 4.49
CA VAL A 224 1.33 -24.50 5.26
C VAL A 224 0.31 -23.39 5.48
N ILE A 225 0.19 -22.94 6.73
CA ILE A 225 -0.52 -21.72 7.11
C ILE A 225 0.52 -20.71 7.58
N ASP A 226 0.44 -19.49 7.06
CA ASP A 226 1.20 -18.37 7.60
C ASP A 226 0.30 -17.51 8.47
N TYR A 227 0.64 -17.39 9.75
CA TYR A 227 -0.07 -16.56 10.72
C TYR A 227 0.32 -15.07 10.61
N ILE A 228 1.38 -14.74 9.85
CA ILE A 228 1.80 -13.36 9.60
C ILE A 228 2.06 -13.19 8.10
N SER A 229 1.30 -12.33 7.44
CA SER A 229 1.60 -11.88 6.09
C SER A 229 1.94 -10.40 6.13
N PHE A 230 3.07 -10.04 5.53
CA PHE A 230 3.55 -8.69 5.34
C PHE A 230 3.95 -8.55 3.86
N ALA A 231 3.93 -7.32 3.35
CA ALA A 231 4.44 -6.98 2.03
C ALA A 231 5.73 -6.17 2.18
N THR A 232 6.72 -6.47 1.35
CA THR A 232 7.96 -5.69 1.26
C THR A 232 8.16 -5.12 -0.13
N TYR A 233 8.74 -3.91 -0.18
CA TYR A 233 9.00 -3.18 -1.42
C TYR A 233 10.43 -2.65 -1.39
N GLU A 234 11.27 -3.05 -2.35
CA GLU A 234 12.59 -2.44 -2.52
C GLU A 234 12.48 -1.21 -3.43
N VAL A 235 12.54 -0.01 -2.85
CA VAL A 235 12.21 1.26 -3.52
C VAL A 235 13.11 2.41 -3.09
N TYR A 236 13.22 3.45 -3.90
CA TYR A 236 13.62 4.77 -3.43
C TYR A 236 12.54 5.27 -2.47
N PRO A 237 12.87 5.45 -1.19
CA PRO A 237 11.88 5.78 -0.16
C PRO A 237 11.24 7.14 -0.40
N TRP A 238 10.08 7.34 0.22
CA TRP A 238 9.42 8.64 0.27
C TRP A 238 10.38 9.76 0.71
N GLY A 239 10.26 10.94 0.11
CA GLY A 239 11.15 12.09 0.34
C GLY A 239 12.47 12.06 -0.47
N LEU A 240 12.75 11.00 -1.21
CA LEU A 240 13.88 10.94 -2.16
C LEU A 240 13.35 11.15 -3.58
N ASN A 241 13.80 12.19 -4.29
CA ASN A 241 13.19 12.55 -5.58
C ASN A 241 13.47 11.52 -6.66
N ASP A 242 14.72 11.12 -6.81
CA ASP A 242 15.16 10.26 -7.92
C ASP A 242 16.51 9.58 -7.60
N PRO A 243 17.00 8.64 -8.43
CA PRO A 243 18.22 7.88 -8.16
C PRO A 243 19.51 8.69 -7.93
N TRP A 244 19.56 9.98 -8.25
CA TRP A 244 20.74 10.81 -7.92
C TRP A 244 20.79 11.20 -6.44
N GLU A 245 19.70 11.07 -5.70
CA GLU A 245 19.60 11.56 -4.33
C GLU A 245 19.86 10.50 -3.25
N GLY A 246 20.00 9.23 -3.64
CA GLY A 246 20.41 8.17 -2.72
C GLY A 246 20.10 6.76 -3.23
N GLU A 247 19.85 5.85 -2.30
CA GLU A 247 19.75 4.41 -2.57
C GLU A 247 18.36 3.85 -2.25
N ARG A 248 18.03 2.74 -2.91
CA ARG A 248 16.82 1.97 -2.62
C ARG A 248 16.90 1.30 -1.26
N LYS A 249 15.75 1.10 -0.62
CA LYS A 249 15.58 0.44 0.67
C LYS A 249 14.39 -0.51 0.61
N VAL A 250 14.45 -1.58 1.38
CA VAL A 250 13.30 -2.45 1.62
C VAL A 250 12.40 -1.80 2.66
N ILE A 251 11.16 -1.51 2.28
CA ILE A 251 10.12 -0.95 3.15
C ILE A 251 9.05 -2.03 3.39
N LYS A 252 8.70 -2.25 4.65
CA LYS A 252 7.72 -3.26 5.10
C LYS A 252 6.39 -2.58 5.46
N ASP A 253 5.27 -3.13 4.98
CA ASP A 253 3.88 -2.71 5.26
C ASP A 253 3.68 -1.18 5.32
N PRO A 254 4.03 -0.43 4.25
CA PRO A 254 4.11 1.03 4.26
C PRO A 254 2.77 1.78 4.27
N TRP A 255 1.63 1.08 4.20
CA TRP A 255 0.30 1.68 4.07
C TRP A 255 -0.19 2.32 5.36
N ASP A 256 -0.96 3.39 5.20
CA ASP A 256 -1.74 3.94 6.30
C ASP A 256 -3.02 3.09 6.52
N PRO A 257 -3.27 2.55 7.72
CA PRO A 257 -4.42 1.66 7.96
C PRO A 257 -5.78 2.35 7.94
N VAL A 258 -5.82 3.69 7.98
CA VAL A 258 -7.07 4.48 7.85
C VAL A 258 -7.37 4.75 6.39
N ALA A 259 -6.37 5.23 5.63
CA ALA A 259 -6.51 5.54 4.21
C ALA A 259 -6.60 4.28 3.33
N SER A 260 -5.84 3.24 3.69
CA SER A 260 -5.72 1.98 2.99
C SER A 260 -6.09 0.81 3.91
N ARG A 261 -7.38 0.70 4.24
CA ARG A 261 -7.93 -0.22 5.25
C ARG A 261 -7.64 -1.71 5.01
N ASN A 262 -7.47 -2.08 3.75
CA ASN A 262 -7.15 -3.46 3.34
C ASN A 262 -5.66 -3.62 2.96
N GLY A 263 -4.82 -2.65 3.31
CA GLY A 263 -3.50 -2.49 2.71
C GLY A 263 -3.57 -2.03 1.26
N TRP A 264 -2.46 -2.13 0.53
CA TRP A 264 -2.38 -1.69 -0.86
C TRP A 264 -2.69 -2.77 -1.89
N HIS A 265 -2.74 -4.03 -1.49
CA HIS A 265 -3.01 -5.16 -2.37
C HIS A 265 -4.46 -5.63 -2.27
N ASP A 266 -5.04 -6.07 -3.39
CA ASP A 266 -6.24 -6.92 -3.34
C ASP A 266 -5.85 -8.39 -3.11
N ASP A 267 -6.80 -9.32 -3.28
CA ASP A 267 -6.53 -10.76 -3.14
C ASP A 267 -5.54 -11.32 -4.18
N GLN A 268 -5.07 -10.47 -5.10
CA GLN A 268 -4.04 -10.80 -6.07
C GLN A 268 -2.68 -10.30 -5.58
N ASN A 269 -1.73 -11.21 -5.51
CA ASN A 269 -0.33 -11.03 -5.14
C ASN A 269 0.47 -10.22 -6.19
N THR A 270 -0.05 -9.06 -6.60
CA THR A 270 0.47 -8.25 -7.72
C THR A 270 0.37 -6.75 -7.39
N THR A 271 0.89 -5.89 -8.26
CA THR A 271 0.86 -4.41 -8.13
C THR A 271 -0.53 -3.81 -8.41
N GLN A 272 -1.54 -4.31 -7.68
CA GLN A 272 -2.94 -3.92 -7.77
C GLN A 272 -3.62 -3.98 -6.41
N GLY A 273 -4.47 -2.98 -6.12
CA GLY A 273 -5.41 -3.03 -5.01
C GLY A 273 -6.47 -1.94 -5.07
N ASN A 274 -6.89 -1.42 -3.91
CA ASN A 274 -8.03 -0.49 -3.84
C ASN A 274 -7.74 0.88 -4.48
N ASN A 275 -6.52 1.37 -4.34
CA ASN A 275 -6.18 2.74 -4.73
C ASN A 275 -5.59 2.78 -6.16
N ILE A 276 -4.74 1.80 -6.48
CA ILE A 276 -3.88 1.80 -7.68
C ILE A 276 -3.88 0.41 -8.34
N GLN A 277 -3.88 0.40 -9.67
CA GLN A 277 -3.37 -0.72 -10.48
C GLN A 277 -2.17 -0.21 -11.28
N ALA A 278 -0.98 -0.78 -11.11
CA ALA A 278 0.21 -0.43 -11.88
C ALA A 278 0.57 -1.53 -12.89
N GLY A 279 0.83 -1.13 -14.14
CA GLY A 279 1.18 -2.08 -15.19
C GLY A 279 2.02 -1.47 -16.31
N ALA A 280 2.98 -2.25 -16.83
CA ALA A 280 3.84 -1.84 -17.93
C ALA A 280 3.18 -2.20 -19.27
N VAL A 281 3.15 -1.24 -20.20
CA VAL A 281 2.49 -1.40 -21.51
C VAL A 281 3.45 -1.01 -22.66
N PRO A 282 4.50 -1.81 -22.90
CA PRO A 282 5.58 -1.49 -23.85
C PRO A 282 5.19 -1.67 -25.32
N SER A 283 3.97 -2.16 -25.62
CA SER A 283 3.48 -2.34 -26.98
C SER A 283 1.98 -2.12 -27.08
N ASN A 284 1.48 -1.93 -28.31
CA ASN A 284 0.05 -1.80 -28.59
C ASN A 284 -0.69 -3.17 -28.65
N SER A 285 -0.16 -4.21 -28.01
CA SER A 285 -0.76 -5.56 -28.01
C SER A 285 -1.98 -5.68 -27.09
N GLY A 286 -2.16 -4.71 -26.19
CA GLY A 286 -3.16 -4.77 -25.12
C GLY A 286 -2.72 -5.59 -23.90
N LEU A 287 -1.53 -6.18 -23.92
CA LEU A 287 -0.97 -6.88 -22.76
C LEU A 287 -0.47 -5.86 -21.73
N VAL A 288 -0.83 -6.09 -20.47
CA VAL A 288 -0.38 -5.32 -19.31
C VAL A 288 0.46 -6.25 -18.46
N HIS A 289 1.74 -5.92 -18.29
CA HIS A 289 2.64 -6.66 -17.41
C HIS A 289 2.60 -6.04 -16.02
N MET A 290 2.25 -6.81 -15.00
CA MET A 290 2.27 -6.38 -13.60
C MET A 290 3.37 -7.14 -12.87
N ALA A 291 3.97 -6.52 -11.84
CA ALA A 291 4.89 -7.25 -10.97
C ALA A 291 4.07 -8.20 -10.08
N GLU A 292 4.50 -9.46 -9.98
CA GLU A 292 3.82 -10.52 -9.22
C GLU A 292 4.78 -11.10 -8.16
N SER A 293 4.24 -11.48 -7.00
CA SER A 293 5.01 -12.10 -5.91
C SER A 293 4.14 -12.96 -5.00
N ASP A 294 4.37 -14.29 -5.01
CA ASP A 294 3.61 -15.26 -4.19
C ASP A 294 3.62 -14.98 -2.68
N THR A 295 4.58 -14.18 -2.22
CA THR A 295 4.82 -13.87 -0.81
C THR A 295 4.73 -12.38 -0.51
N LEU A 296 4.21 -11.57 -1.44
CA LEU A 296 4.18 -10.11 -1.37
C LEU A 296 5.56 -9.46 -1.14
N THR A 297 6.62 -10.15 -1.55
CA THR A 297 8.00 -9.65 -1.56
C THR A 297 8.30 -9.05 -2.94
N PHE A 298 8.21 -7.73 -3.07
CA PHE A 298 8.44 -6.98 -4.31
C PHE A 298 9.84 -6.36 -4.31
N GLU A 299 10.85 -7.23 -4.30
CA GLU A 299 12.26 -6.86 -4.22
C GLU A 299 12.98 -7.36 -5.48
N TYR A 300 13.17 -6.46 -6.45
CA TYR A 300 13.77 -6.78 -7.73
C TYR A 300 15.12 -6.06 -7.86
N PRO A 301 16.22 -6.79 -8.16
CA PRO A 301 17.52 -6.18 -8.35
C PRO A 301 17.48 -5.14 -9.48
N PHE A 302 17.91 -3.92 -9.19
CA PHE A 302 17.96 -2.85 -10.18
C PHE A 302 19.13 -1.92 -9.89
N THR A 303 19.92 -1.63 -10.93
CA THR A 303 20.97 -0.61 -10.87
C THR A 303 20.66 0.50 -11.88
N PRO A 304 20.41 1.75 -11.42
CA PRO A 304 20.17 2.90 -12.29
C PRO A 304 21.25 3.10 -13.35
N ASP A 305 20.87 3.65 -14.49
CA ASP A 305 21.77 4.05 -15.58
C ASP A 305 22.64 2.93 -16.19
N THR A 306 22.43 1.67 -15.80
CA THR A 306 23.19 0.52 -16.31
C THR A 306 22.29 -0.56 -16.89
N GLU A 307 21.13 -0.78 -16.29
CA GLU A 307 20.17 -1.77 -16.77
C GLU A 307 19.08 -1.11 -17.64
N PRO A 308 18.79 -1.65 -18.83
CA PRO A 308 17.79 -1.08 -19.70
C PRO A 308 16.37 -1.32 -19.15
N PRO A 309 15.41 -0.38 -19.34
CA PRO A 309 14.02 -0.55 -18.89
C PRO A 309 13.31 -1.77 -19.48
N THR A 310 13.83 -2.33 -20.57
CA THR A 310 13.30 -3.56 -21.18
C THR A 310 13.62 -4.83 -20.39
N ASN A 311 14.62 -4.80 -19.51
CA ASN A 311 14.95 -5.89 -18.60
C ASN A 311 13.78 -6.17 -17.64
N GLU A 312 13.52 -7.44 -17.35
CA GLU A 312 12.41 -7.86 -16.50
C GLU A 312 12.54 -7.37 -15.05
N ASN A 313 13.72 -7.47 -14.44
CA ASN A 313 13.94 -6.97 -13.09
C ASN A 313 13.81 -5.44 -13.04
N SER A 314 14.37 -4.72 -14.02
CA SER A 314 14.26 -3.26 -14.07
C SER A 314 12.81 -2.81 -14.26
N ARG A 315 12.02 -3.53 -15.08
CA ARG A 315 10.58 -3.30 -15.25
C ARG A 315 9.80 -3.58 -13.97
N ASN A 316 10.06 -4.71 -13.31
CA ASN A 316 9.38 -5.06 -12.06
C ASN A 316 9.77 -4.10 -10.93
N ALA A 317 11.03 -3.67 -10.83
CA ALA A 317 11.46 -2.63 -9.91
C ALA A 317 10.76 -1.28 -10.18
N ALA A 318 10.59 -0.89 -11.45
CA ALA A 318 9.85 0.32 -11.82
C ALA A 318 8.36 0.22 -11.45
N LEU A 319 7.74 -0.94 -11.63
CA LEU A 319 6.36 -1.21 -11.21
C LEU A 319 6.21 -1.15 -9.68
N THR A 320 7.13 -1.78 -8.94
CA THR A 320 7.19 -1.68 -7.47
C THR A 320 7.32 -0.22 -7.03
N GLN A 321 8.25 0.53 -7.62
CA GLN A 321 8.48 1.93 -7.26
C GLN A 321 7.24 2.79 -7.46
N ILE A 322 6.63 2.74 -8.66
CA ILE A 322 5.48 3.60 -8.94
C ILE A 322 4.25 3.19 -8.14
N PHE A 323 4.06 1.89 -7.90
CA PHE A 323 3.00 1.39 -7.04
C PHE A 323 3.18 1.88 -5.60
N TYR A 324 4.40 1.84 -5.06
CA TYR A 324 4.72 2.40 -3.75
C TYR A 324 4.46 3.91 -3.69
N THR A 325 5.02 4.69 -4.61
CA THR A 325 4.94 6.16 -4.55
C THR A 325 3.51 6.66 -4.72
N THR A 326 2.74 6.07 -5.64
CA THR A 326 1.34 6.48 -5.85
C THR A 326 0.44 6.09 -4.69
N ASN A 327 0.62 4.91 -4.07
CA ASN A 327 -0.14 4.55 -2.87
C ASN A 327 0.26 5.39 -1.65
N LYS A 328 1.56 5.66 -1.41
CA LYS A 328 2.00 6.60 -0.36
C LYS A 328 1.35 7.97 -0.53
N TYR A 329 1.28 8.45 -1.77
CA TYR A 329 0.70 9.75 -2.04
C TYR A 329 -0.82 9.77 -1.87
N HIS A 330 -1.51 8.70 -2.30
CA HIS A 330 -2.93 8.49 -1.96
C HIS A 330 -3.15 8.59 -0.43
N ASP A 331 -2.36 7.86 0.36
CA ASP A 331 -2.50 7.83 1.82
C ASP A 331 -2.22 9.20 2.46
N LEU A 332 -1.21 9.93 1.96
CA LEU A 332 -0.94 11.30 2.39
C LEU A 332 -2.11 12.24 2.06
N LEU A 333 -2.61 12.20 0.83
CA LEU A 333 -3.73 13.05 0.41
C LEU A 333 -5.00 12.73 1.22
N TYR A 334 -5.28 11.46 1.48
CA TYR A 334 -6.37 11.03 2.35
C TYR A 334 -6.25 11.65 3.75
N THR A 335 -5.06 11.57 4.32
CA THR A 335 -4.73 12.14 5.63
C THR A 335 -4.92 13.66 5.66
N LEU A 336 -4.60 14.36 4.56
CA LEU A 336 -4.83 15.80 4.41
C LEU A 336 -6.30 16.15 4.12
N GLY A 337 -7.15 15.17 3.81
CA GLY A 337 -8.61 15.34 3.65
C GLY A 337 -9.17 15.00 2.27
N PHE A 338 -8.36 14.50 1.34
CA PHE A 338 -8.83 13.99 0.05
C PHE A 338 -9.34 12.55 0.20
N THR A 339 -10.57 12.47 0.69
CA THR A 339 -11.30 11.25 1.04
C THR A 339 -12.34 10.89 -0.02
N GLU A 340 -13.10 9.83 0.23
CA GLU A 340 -14.16 9.31 -0.63
C GLU A 340 -15.21 10.38 -0.97
N VAL A 341 -15.68 11.14 0.04
CA VAL A 341 -16.69 12.19 -0.18
C VAL A 341 -16.20 13.37 -1.02
N SER A 342 -14.88 13.61 -1.01
CA SER A 342 -14.24 14.63 -1.85
C SER A 342 -13.79 14.08 -3.22
N GLY A 343 -14.16 12.85 -3.55
CA GLY A 343 -13.85 12.23 -4.84
C GLY A 343 -12.40 11.82 -4.99
N ASN A 344 -11.82 11.19 -3.96
CA ASN A 344 -10.56 10.46 -4.11
C ASN A 344 -10.70 9.30 -5.12
N MET A 345 -9.60 8.63 -5.41
CA MET A 345 -9.54 7.59 -6.45
C MET A 345 -9.41 6.22 -5.79
N GLN A 346 -10.55 5.53 -5.62
CA GLN A 346 -10.63 4.24 -4.96
C GLN A 346 -11.63 3.30 -5.66
N LYS A 347 -11.29 2.03 -5.72
CA LYS A 347 -12.16 1.00 -6.28
C LYS A 347 -13.39 0.77 -5.40
N ASP A 348 -13.19 0.59 -4.10
CA ASP A 348 -14.24 0.52 -3.08
C ASP A 348 -14.08 1.67 -2.08
N ASN A 349 -15.19 2.36 -1.81
CA ASN A 349 -15.27 3.48 -0.89
C ASN A 349 -15.80 3.03 0.49
N PHE A 350 -16.04 1.73 0.70
CA PHE A 350 -16.47 1.16 1.98
C PHE A 350 -17.74 1.79 2.58
N GLY A 351 -18.61 2.34 1.71
CA GLY A 351 -19.79 3.08 2.13
C GLY A 351 -19.53 4.45 2.77
N MET A 352 -18.32 5.01 2.65
CA MET A 352 -17.91 6.30 3.23
C MET A 352 -18.41 7.51 2.43
N GLY A 353 -18.93 7.31 1.22
CA GLY A 353 -19.44 8.37 0.34
C GLY A 353 -18.73 8.37 -1.02
N GLY A 354 -18.91 9.43 -1.80
CA GLY A 354 -18.35 9.53 -3.16
C GLY A 354 -18.85 8.45 -4.12
N ARG A 355 -18.10 8.24 -5.20
CA ARG A 355 -18.36 7.19 -6.20
C ARG A 355 -17.07 6.41 -6.48
N GLY A 356 -17.00 5.18 -5.98
CA GLY A 356 -15.86 4.29 -6.27
C GLY A 356 -15.87 3.72 -7.70
N ASN A 357 -15.07 2.67 -7.90
CA ASN A 357 -14.64 2.12 -9.20
C ASN A 357 -13.76 3.07 -10.01
N ASP A 358 -12.99 3.91 -9.31
CA ASP A 358 -12.12 4.89 -9.94
C ASP A 358 -10.70 4.92 -9.38
N ASP A 359 -10.19 3.74 -8.99
CA ASP A 359 -8.77 3.51 -8.75
C ASP A 359 -7.92 3.95 -9.96
N VAL A 360 -6.71 4.43 -9.71
CA VAL A 360 -5.86 4.96 -10.78
C VAL A 360 -5.19 3.80 -11.53
N PHE A 361 -5.43 3.70 -12.83
CA PHE A 361 -4.65 2.79 -13.68
C PHE A 361 -3.34 3.46 -14.12
N VAL A 362 -2.25 3.07 -13.49
CA VAL A 362 -0.91 3.60 -13.74
C VAL A 362 -0.20 2.76 -14.80
N ARG A 363 0.09 3.39 -15.94
CA ARG A 363 0.69 2.75 -17.12
C ARG A 363 2.11 3.24 -17.30
N ILE A 364 3.09 2.38 -17.02
CA ILE A 364 4.51 2.73 -17.24
C ILE A 364 5.03 2.19 -18.56
N GLN A 365 6.17 2.73 -18.99
CA GLN A 365 6.85 2.35 -20.23
C GLN A 365 5.90 2.37 -21.44
N TYR A 366 4.98 3.35 -21.44
CA TYR A 366 3.86 3.33 -22.37
C TYR A 366 4.36 3.53 -23.81
N TRP A 367 4.00 2.60 -24.70
CA TRP A 367 4.58 2.49 -26.05
C TRP A 367 4.39 3.72 -26.95
N SER A 368 3.39 4.56 -26.67
CA SER A 368 2.95 5.60 -27.62
C SER A 368 3.79 6.87 -27.58
N GLY A 369 4.80 6.97 -26.71
CA GLY A 369 5.54 8.21 -26.48
C GLY A 369 6.83 8.05 -25.70
N LYS A 370 7.51 9.18 -25.52
CA LYS A 370 8.77 9.36 -24.80
C LYS A 370 8.77 10.73 -24.12
N ASN A 371 9.64 10.90 -23.12
CA ASN A 371 10.01 12.19 -22.52
C ASN A 371 8.82 13.00 -21.98
N ASN A 372 7.83 12.34 -21.39
CA ASN A 372 6.66 13.00 -20.84
C ASN A 372 5.96 12.14 -19.75
N GLY A 373 4.90 12.68 -19.18
CA GLY A 373 3.84 11.94 -18.50
C GLY A 373 2.47 12.52 -18.86
N MET A 374 1.41 11.92 -18.34
CA MET A 374 0.07 12.51 -18.34
C MET A 374 -0.82 11.88 -17.28
N PHE A 375 -1.81 12.62 -16.83
CA PHE A 375 -2.93 12.11 -16.07
C PHE A 375 -4.25 12.42 -16.78
N SER A 376 -5.13 11.42 -16.96
CA SER A 376 -6.46 11.68 -17.51
C SER A 376 -7.42 12.08 -16.40
N GLN A 377 -7.90 13.32 -16.47
CA GLN A 377 -8.94 13.77 -15.56
C GLN A 377 -10.28 13.09 -15.87
N THR A 378 -10.95 12.65 -14.83
CA THR A 378 -12.26 11.99 -14.89
C THR A 378 -13.12 12.52 -13.75
N SER A 379 -14.43 12.55 -13.95
CA SER A 379 -15.36 12.76 -12.84
C SER A 379 -15.30 11.59 -11.84
N ASP A 380 -15.71 11.83 -10.61
CA ASP A 380 -15.93 10.83 -9.56
C ASP A 380 -16.70 9.60 -10.05
N GLY A 381 -16.13 8.41 -9.82
CA GLY A 381 -16.59 7.11 -10.32
C GLY A 381 -16.17 6.77 -11.75
N GLY A 382 -15.44 7.66 -12.43
CA GLY A 382 -14.81 7.39 -13.72
C GLY A 382 -13.34 7.05 -13.50
N ARG A 383 -12.91 5.85 -13.90
CA ARG A 383 -11.53 5.39 -13.69
C ARG A 383 -10.49 6.20 -14.49
N PRO A 384 -9.60 6.97 -13.83
CA PRO A 384 -8.52 7.68 -14.52
C PRO A 384 -7.37 6.73 -14.88
N TYR A 385 -6.52 7.18 -15.79
CA TYR A 385 -5.21 6.60 -16.04
C TYR A 385 -4.12 7.65 -15.86
N MET A 386 -3.01 7.20 -15.26
CA MET A 386 -1.76 7.94 -15.24
C MET A 386 -0.79 7.24 -16.17
N THR A 387 -0.14 7.97 -17.08
CA THR A 387 0.78 7.39 -18.06
C THR A 387 2.15 7.99 -17.91
N MET A 388 3.12 7.09 -17.73
CA MET A 388 4.53 7.42 -17.62
C MET A 388 5.27 6.89 -18.85
N TYR A 389 6.05 7.77 -19.49
CA TYR A 389 6.85 7.41 -20.65
C TYR A 389 8.32 7.21 -20.26
N LEU A 390 9.04 6.43 -21.07
CA LEU A 390 10.50 6.36 -20.97
C LEU A 390 11.14 7.66 -21.47
N PHE A 391 12.29 8.01 -20.92
CA PHE A 391 13.07 9.17 -21.33
C PHE A 391 14.36 8.75 -22.06
N ASP A 392 14.58 9.31 -23.26
CA ASP A 392 15.66 8.92 -24.18
C ASP A 392 16.86 9.89 -24.18
N HIS A 393 17.03 10.65 -23.11
CA HIS A 393 18.14 11.58 -22.90
C HIS A 393 19.45 10.90 -22.45
N THR A 394 19.41 9.60 -22.21
CA THR A 394 20.54 8.75 -21.81
C THR A 394 20.49 7.41 -22.54
N ASP A 395 21.60 6.67 -22.51
CA ASP A 395 21.68 5.27 -22.94
C ASP A 395 22.31 4.44 -21.81
N PRO A 396 21.55 3.53 -21.15
CA PRO A 396 20.14 3.21 -21.40
C PRO A 396 19.17 4.36 -21.10
N GLU A 397 17.96 4.27 -21.66
CA GLU A 397 16.84 5.16 -21.36
C GLU A 397 16.46 5.12 -19.87
N ARG A 398 15.93 6.23 -19.36
CA ARG A 398 15.47 6.33 -17.96
C ARG A 398 13.96 6.07 -17.87
N ASP A 399 13.57 5.26 -16.90
CA ASP A 399 12.15 5.05 -16.57
C ASP A 399 11.73 6.06 -15.49
N VAL A 400 10.87 7.00 -15.86
CA VAL A 400 10.42 8.08 -14.97
C VAL A 400 9.57 7.57 -13.79
N ALA A 401 9.21 6.28 -13.77
CA ALA A 401 8.68 5.62 -12.58
C ALA A 401 9.61 5.75 -11.35
N PHE A 402 10.92 5.99 -11.54
CA PHE A 402 11.89 6.23 -10.47
C PHE A 402 12.07 7.71 -10.08
N ASP A 403 11.39 8.65 -10.76
CA ASP A 403 11.33 10.05 -10.36
C ASP A 403 10.03 10.29 -9.57
N ASN A 404 10.13 10.22 -8.24
CA ASN A 404 9.00 10.35 -7.33
C ASN A 404 8.32 11.73 -7.46
N GLY A 405 9.09 12.80 -7.72
CA GLY A 405 8.53 14.13 -7.96
C GLY A 405 7.66 14.16 -9.21
N PHE A 406 8.09 13.50 -10.28
CA PHE A 406 7.30 13.34 -11.50
C PHE A 406 6.02 12.55 -11.25
N VAL A 407 6.09 11.44 -10.51
CA VAL A 407 4.92 10.62 -10.16
C VAL A 407 3.90 11.42 -9.35
N ILE A 408 4.36 12.20 -8.36
CA ILE A 408 3.50 13.06 -7.54
C ILE A 408 2.87 14.18 -8.38
N HIS A 409 3.63 14.78 -9.30
CA HIS A 409 3.12 15.80 -10.23
C HIS A 409 1.92 15.27 -11.01
N GLU A 410 2.06 14.13 -11.66
CA GLU A 410 0.99 13.56 -12.47
C GLU A 410 -0.25 13.21 -11.64
N TYR A 411 -0.07 12.59 -10.47
CA TYR A 411 -1.20 12.27 -9.59
C TYR A 411 -1.91 13.54 -9.07
N THR A 412 -1.18 14.65 -8.90
CA THR A 412 -1.75 15.93 -8.42
C THR A 412 -2.68 16.59 -9.44
N HIS A 413 -2.56 16.29 -10.73
CA HIS A 413 -3.59 16.66 -11.70
C HIS A 413 -4.94 15.98 -11.39
N GLY A 414 -4.92 14.75 -10.86
CA GLY A 414 -6.10 14.06 -10.36
C GLY A 414 -6.71 14.78 -9.14
N LEU A 415 -5.88 15.15 -8.16
CA LEU A 415 -6.31 15.90 -6.97
C LEU A 415 -6.98 17.22 -7.35
N SER A 416 -6.26 18.07 -8.08
CA SER A 416 -6.71 19.41 -8.43
C SER A 416 -7.94 19.38 -9.35
N GLY A 417 -7.99 18.42 -10.29
CA GLY A 417 -9.13 18.21 -11.18
C GLY A 417 -10.39 17.67 -10.49
N ARG A 418 -10.25 16.86 -9.43
CA ARG A 418 -11.39 16.36 -8.64
C ARG A 418 -11.95 17.42 -7.69
N LEU A 419 -11.09 18.22 -7.07
CA LEU A 419 -11.54 19.21 -6.08
C LEU A 419 -12.10 20.48 -6.73
N THR A 420 -11.46 20.98 -7.78
CA THR A 420 -11.86 22.26 -8.40
C THR A 420 -13.22 22.14 -9.08
N GLY A 421 -14.21 22.90 -8.61
CA GLY A 421 -15.58 22.82 -9.13
C GLY A 421 -16.36 21.57 -8.71
N GLY A 422 -15.77 20.75 -7.82
CA GLY A 422 -16.36 19.58 -7.19
C GLY A 422 -16.23 18.28 -7.99
N PRO A 423 -16.33 17.11 -7.30
CA PRO A 423 -15.88 15.81 -7.84
C PRO A 423 -16.56 15.35 -9.13
N ALA A 424 -17.78 15.83 -9.39
CA ALA A 424 -18.56 15.44 -10.55
C ALA A 424 -18.17 16.18 -11.85
N ASN A 425 -17.34 17.22 -11.79
CA ASN A 425 -17.04 18.07 -12.94
C ASN A 425 -15.54 18.18 -13.22
N PRO A 426 -14.99 17.43 -14.19
CA PRO A 426 -13.57 17.49 -14.51
C PRO A 426 -13.17 18.70 -15.37
N ASN A 427 -14.11 19.56 -15.80
CA ASN A 427 -13.83 20.60 -16.81
C ASN A 427 -13.47 21.97 -16.20
N CYS A 428 -12.86 21.95 -15.00
CA CYS A 428 -12.70 23.14 -14.18
C CYS A 428 -11.29 23.72 -14.14
N LEU A 429 -10.37 23.14 -14.90
CA LEU A 429 -8.99 23.60 -15.06
C LEU A 429 -8.57 23.66 -16.54
N ASP A 430 -9.51 23.87 -17.46
CA ASP A 430 -9.25 23.85 -18.91
C ASP A 430 -8.94 25.23 -19.52
N ALA A 431 -9.30 26.31 -18.85
CA ALA A 431 -8.94 27.65 -19.33
C ALA A 431 -7.46 27.92 -19.07
N TRP A 432 -6.87 28.82 -19.87
CA TRP A 432 -5.42 29.06 -19.93
C TRP A 432 -4.70 29.23 -18.57
N GLU A 433 -5.24 30.08 -17.70
CA GLU A 433 -4.65 30.37 -16.39
C GLU A 433 -4.92 29.26 -15.36
N PRO A 434 -6.15 28.71 -15.24
CA PRO A 434 -6.40 27.49 -14.47
C PRO A 434 -5.54 26.29 -14.84
N ASP A 435 -5.37 26.01 -16.13
CA ASP A 435 -4.56 24.89 -16.65
C ASP A 435 -3.08 25.10 -16.25
N GLY A 436 -2.59 26.34 -16.38
CA GLY A 436 -1.32 26.74 -15.81
C GLY A 436 -1.23 26.50 -14.30
N MET A 437 -2.24 26.87 -13.52
CA MET A 437 -2.23 26.59 -12.07
C MET A 437 -2.27 25.10 -11.76
N ALA A 438 -2.91 24.25 -12.58
CA ALA A 438 -2.86 22.80 -12.45
C ALA A 438 -1.42 22.29 -12.50
N GLU A 439 -0.63 22.74 -13.47
CA GLU A 439 0.81 22.45 -13.54
C GLU A 439 1.58 22.96 -12.30
N GLY A 440 1.24 24.16 -11.81
CA GLY A 440 1.90 24.76 -10.65
C GLY A 440 1.56 24.08 -9.32
N TRP A 441 0.31 23.63 -9.12
CA TRP A 441 -0.08 22.85 -7.96
C TRP A 441 0.62 21.49 -7.97
N SER A 442 0.71 20.85 -9.13
CA SER A 442 1.44 19.58 -9.28
C SER A 442 2.92 19.72 -8.93
N ASP A 443 3.57 20.77 -9.41
CA ASP A 443 4.97 21.05 -9.08
C ASP A 443 5.18 21.34 -7.58
N ILE A 444 4.34 22.15 -6.94
CA ILE A 444 4.55 22.51 -5.52
C ILE A 444 4.28 21.35 -4.57
N TYR A 445 3.33 20.46 -4.88
CA TYR A 445 3.11 19.25 -4.08
C TYR A 445 4.31 18.31 -4.17
N ALA A 446 4.86 18.10 -5.39
CA ALA A 446 6.09 17.35 -5.57
C ALA A 446 7.25 18.00 -4.79
N ALA A 447 7.45 19.31 -4.97
CA ALA A 447 8.51 20.07 -4.32
C ALA A 447 8.40 20.03 -2.77
N ALA A 448 7.19 20.13 -2.21
CA ALA A 448 6.95 20.06 -0.78
C ALA A 448 7.32 18.68 -0.20
N VAL A 449 6.95 17.60 -0.89
CA VAL A 449 7.30 16.23 -0.46
C VAL A 449 8.82 15.99 -0.53
N MET A 450 9.50 16.60 -1.49
CA MET A 450 10.94 16.41 -1.73
C MET A 450 11.84 17.35 -0.94
N LEU A 451 11.28 18.16 -0.04
CA LEU A 451 12.11 18.94 0.90
C LEU A 451 12.91 18.00 1.80
N LYS A 452 14.21 18.28 1.90
CA LYS A 452 15.17 17.50 2.67
C LYS A 452 15.28 18.04 4.10
N PRO A 453 15.77 17.24 5.06
CA PRO A 453 15.95 17.69 6.44
C PRO A 453 16.81 18.95 6.58
N ASP A 454 17.87 19.08 5.76
CA ASP A 454 18.81 20.20 5.75
C ASP A 454 18.42 21.36 4.82
N ASP A 455 17.27 21.27 4.16
CA ASP A 455 16.72 22.39 3.39
C ASP A 455 16.30 23.53 4.33
N THR A 456 16.70 24.73 3.93
CA THR A 456 16.39 26.03 4.55
C THR A 456 15.88 26.97 3.47
N ARG A 457 15.25 28.07 3.89
CA ARG A 457 14.76 29.10 2.98
C ARG A 457 15.82 29.56 1.98
N GLU A 458 17.07 29.70 2.44
CA GLU A 458 18.17 30.30 1.68
C GLU A 458 18.84 29.32 0.70
N ASN A 459 18.92 28.03 1.03
CA ASN A 459 19.65 27.05 0.21
C ASN A 459 18.73 26.17 -0.65
N ALA A 460 17.46 26.01 -0.27
CA ALA A 460 16.58 25.07 -0.94
C ALA A 460 16.26 25.57 -2.35
N THR A 461 16.45 24.68 -3.31
CA THR A 461 15.98 24.87 -4.69
C THR A 461 15.36 23.56 -5.18
N TYR A 462 14.33 23.67 -6.02
CA TYR A 462 13.72 22.50 -6.65
C TYR A 462 13.66 22.68 -8.16
N GLY A 463 14.04 21.62 -8.88
CA GLY A 463 13.97 21.55 -10.33
C GLY A 463 13.23 20.30 -10.78
N PHE A 464 12.12 20.48 -11.50
CA PHE A 464 11.28 19.36 -11.95
C PHE A 464 11.99 18.52 -13.01
N ALA A 465 11.94 17.19 -12.86
CA ALA A 465 12.39 16.20 -13.85
C ALA A 465 13.87 16.32 -14.26
N ALA A 466 14.77 16.70 -13.33
CA ALA A 466 16.20 16.86 -13.61
C ALA A 466 16.86 15.52 -14.02
N TRP A 467 16.62 14.46 -13.25
CA TRP A 467 17.14 13.12 -13.52
C TRP A 467 16.70 12.54 -14.86
N PRO A 468 15.40 12.39 -15.20
CA PRO A 468 15.01 11.76 -16.45
C PRO A 468 15.47 12.56 -17.69
N LEU A 469 15.66 13.88 -17.57
CA LEU A 469 16.21 14.74 -18.64
C LEU A 469 17.74 14.78 -18.69
N ASN A 470 18.43 14.16 -17.74
CA ASN A 470 19.87 14.23 -17.56
C ASN A 470 20.41 15.66 -17.46
N LYS A 471 19.73 16.49 -16.66
CA LYS A 471 20.05 17.91 -16.43
C LYS A 471 20.65 18.11 -15.05
N THR A 472 21.88 18.62 -15.01
CA THR A 472 22.60 18.97 -13.77
C THR A 472 22.80 20.48 -13.61
N ASP A 473 22.30 21.28 -14.55
CA ASP A 473 22.30 22.74 -14.52
C ASP A 473 20.93 23.30 -14.08
N THR A 474 20.79 24.63 -14.04
CA THR A 474 19.59 25.31 -13.54
C THR A 474 18.36 25.15 -14.44
N MET A 475 18.48 24.58 -15.64
CA MET A 475 17.38 24.47 -16.59
C MET A 475 16.96 23.00 -16.76
N THR A 476 16.07 22.58 -15.86
CA THR A 476 15.43 21.25 -15.88
C THR A 476 14.26 21.25 -16.87
N ALA A 477 13.14 20.57 -16.58
CA ALA A 477 11.92 20.70 -17.38
C ALA A 477 11.26 22.09 -17.27
N ARG A 478 11.54 22.84 -16.21
CA ARG A 478 11.09 24.24 -16.04
C ARG A 478 12.22 25.20 -16.42
N LEU A 479 11.86 26.42 -16.82
CA LEU A 479 12.81 27.41 -17.32
C LEU A 479 13.64 28.09 -16.20
N VAL A 480 13.20 27.94 -14.95
CA VAL A 480 13.85 28.47 -13.74
C VAL A 480 13.64 27.48 -12.60
N LEU A 481 14.55 27.45 -11.62
CA LEU A 481 14.39 26.68 -10.40
C LEU A 481 13.37 27.36 -9.47
N TYR A 482 12.66 26.58 -8.66
CA TYR A 482 11.92 27.14 -7.53
C TYR A 482 12.92 27.53 -6.45
N SER A 483 12.87 28.80 -6.04
CA SER A 483 13.76 29.35 -5.03
C SER A 483 13.11 30.60 -4.42
N THR A 484 13.42 30.86 -3.14
CA THR A 484 13.05 32.13 -2.52
C THR A 484 14.02 33.25 -2.90
N ASP A 485 15.16 32.93 -3.52
CA ASP A 485 16.10 33.92 -4.04
C ASP A 485 15.60 34.50 -5.37
N ILE A 486 15.40 35.82 -5.41
CA ILE A 486 14.92 36.54 -6.59
C ILE A 486 15.95 36.58 -7.72
N ASP A 487 17.24 36.43 -7.40
CA ASP A 487 18.31 36.39 -8.40
C ASP A 487 18.32 35.04 -9.13
N ILE A 488 17.86 33.97 -8.48
CA ILE A 488 17.68 32.64 -9.09
C ILE A 488 16.38 32.60 -9.89
N ASN A 489 15.29 33.10 -9.32
CA ASN A 489 13.99 33.13 -9.98
C ASN A 489 13.34 34.50 -9.78
N PRO A 490 13.34 35.38 -10.80
CA PRO A 490 12.78 36.72 -10.71
C PRO A 490 11.30 36.81 -11.13
N TRP A 491 10.61 35.68 -11.36
CA TRP A 491 9.31 35.70 -12.02
C TRP A 491 8.21 36.25 -11.09
N THR A 492 7.33 37.08 -11.67
CA THR A 492 6.16 37.70 -11.04
C THR A 492 4.88 37.38 -11.82
N TYR A 493 3.72 37.80 -11.32
CA TYR A 493 2.42 37.53 -11.96
C TYR A 493 2.37 38.01 -13.43
N SER A 494 2.88 39.19 -13.73
CA SER A 494 2.89 39.77 -15.07
C SER A 494 3.73 38.99 -16.08
N LYS A 495 4.64 38.11 -15.61
CA LYS A 495 5.41 37.21 -16.48
C LYS A 495 4.50 36.34 -17.34
N VAL A 496 3.32 35.96 -16.83
CA VAL A 496 2.31 35.16 -17.55
C VAL A 496 1.91 35.79 -18.89
N ASN A 497 1.98 37.12 -19.03
CA ASN A 497 1.65 37.81 -20.29
C ASN A 497 2.63 37.50 -21.43
N GLU A 498 3.82 36.99 -21.12
CA GLU A 498 4.88 36.67 -22.08
C GLU A 498 4.96 35.17 -22.44
N LEU A 499 4.18 34.34 -21.75
CA LEU A 499 4.29 32.88 -21.80
C LEU A 499 3.36 32.28 -22.85
N SER A 500 3.78 31.13 -23.37
CA SER A 500 3.06 30.45 -24.46
C SER A 500 2.73 28.99 -24.17
N ARG A 501 3.15 28.47 -23.00
CA ARG A 501 2.82 27.12 -22.54
C ARG A 501 2.28 27.13 -21.11
N VAL A 502 1.29 26.28 -20.82
CA VAL A 502 0.69 26.17 -19.48
C VAL A 502 1.71 25.76 -18.42
N HIS A 503 2.66 24.88 -18.75
CA HIS A 503 3.79 24.55 -17.86
C HIS A 503 4.62 25.77 -17.42
N GLU A 504 4.80 26.76 -18.31
CA GLU A 504 5.51 28.00 -17.98
C GLU A 504 4.64 28.86 -17.03
N VAL A 505 3.33 28.92 -17.28
CA VAL A 505 2.38 29.62 -16.40
C VAL A 505 2.36 28.96 -15.01
N GLY A 506 2.36 27.64 -14.95
CA GLY A 506 2.46 26.89 -13.70
C GLY A 506 3.73 27.13 -12.93
N THR A 507 4.84 27.35 -13.64
CA THR A 507 6.10 27.76 -12.99
C THR A 507 5.94 29.10 -12.24
N VAL A 508 5.18 30.06 -12.78
CA VAL A 508 4.88 31.32 -12.08
C VAL A 508 4.06 31.04 -10.82
N TRP A 509 3.01 30.21 -10.92
CA TRP A 509 2.15 29.86 -9.79
C TRP A 509 2.90 29.12 -8.67
N ALA A 510 3.63 28.05 -9.01
CA ALA A 510 4.45 27.29 -8.07
C ALA A 510 5.53 28.15 -7.41
N THR A 511 6.10 29.13 -8.13
CA THR A 511 7.06 30.10 -7.55
C THR A 511 6.42 30.95 -6.44
N MET A 512 5.15 31.37 -6.61
CA MET A 512 4.41 32.09 -5.56
C MET A 512 4.17 31.18 -4.35
N LEU A 513 3.70 29.96 -4.61
CA LEU A 513 3.39 28.99 -3.56
C LEU A 513 4.65 28.51 -2.82
N TRP A 514 5.80 28.45 -3.47
CA TRP A 514 7.10 28.19 -2.85
C TRP A 514 7.46 29.25 -1.80
N ASP A 515 7.26 30.54 -2.10
CA ASP A 515 7.47 31.59 -1.11
C ASP A 515 6.46 31.53 0.04
N VAL A 516 5.20 31.19 -0.23
CA VAL A 516 4.19 30.95 0.81
C VAL A 516 4.60 29.78 1.71
N MET A 517 5.06 28.66 1.11
CA MET A 517 5.53 27.47 1.83
C MET A 517 6.61 27.83 2.84
N TRP A 518 7.64 28.54 2.39
CA TRP A 518 8.73 28.93 3.27
C TRP A 518 8.30 29.94 4.34
N ASN A 519 7.33 30.82 4.07
CA ASN A 519 6.80 31.71 5.09
C ASN A 519 6.06 30.93 6.20
N LEU A 520 5.31 29.90 5.81
CA LEU A 520 4.63 29.02 6.77
C LEU A 520 5.64 28.15 7.53
N ILE A 521 6.68 27.63 6.86
CA ILE A 521 7.75 26.85 7.50
C ILE A 521 8.53 27.70 8.52
N ASP A 522 8.85 28.95 8.20
CA ASP A 522 9.54 29.83 9.15
C ASP A 522 8.71 30.08 10.42
N LYS A 523 7.38 30.08 10.29
CA LYS A 523 6.45 30.33 11.41
C LYS A 523 6.17 29.07 12.23
N HIS A 524 5.94 27.94 11.58
CA HIS A 524 5.44 26.70 12.20
C HIS A 524 6.46 25.57 12.23
N GLY A 525 7.65 25.77 11.66
CA GLY A 525 8.64 24.71 11.46
C GLY A 525 8.34 23.83 10.25
N LYS A 526 9.19 22.82 10.05
CA LYS A 526 9.09 21.81 8.99
C LYS A 526 9.12 20.43 9.62
N ASN A 527 8.11 19.61 9.37
CA ASN A 527 8.10 18.20 9.74
C ASN A 527 8.81 17.40 8.64
N ASP A 528 9.91 16.72 8.96
CA ASP A 528 10.70 15.92 8.02
C ASP A 528 10.25 14.45 7.95
N THR A 529 9.20 14.07 8.68
CA THR A 529 8.62 12.73 8.59
C THR A 529 7.68 12.62 7.39
N ASP A 530 7.33 11.39 7.03
CA ASP A 530 6.45 11.08 5.90
C ASP A 530 4.96 11.35 6.19
N VAL A 531 4.60 11.61 7.46
CA VAL A 531 3.22 11.71 7.94
C VAL A 531 3.00 13.04 8.66
N PRO A 532 1.98 13.83 8.28
CA PRO A 532 1.62 15.04 9.01
C PRO A 532 1.11 14.73 10.42
N GLU A 533 1.51 15.55 11.38
CA GLU A 533 0.91 15.58 12.71
C GLU A 533 -0.16 16.67 12.75
N PHE A 534 -1.29 16.41 13.42
CA PHE A 534 -2.40 17.34 13.52
C PHE A 534 -2.76 17.67 14.96
N VAL A 535 -3.16 18.93 15.18
CA VAL A 535 -3.87 19.38 16.38
C VAL A 535 -5.19 19.99 15.93
N ASP A 536 -6.31 19.45 16.43
CA ASP A 536 -7.67 19.91 16.08
C ASP A 536 -7.95 19.99 14.56
N GLY A 537 -7.33 19.08 13.78
CA GLY A 537 -7.48 19.01 12.32
C GLY A 537 -6.53 19.92 11.53
N VAL A 538 -5.67 20.69 12.20
CA VAL A 538 -4.66 21.57 11.59
C VAL A 538 -3.29 20.90 11.62
N PRO A 539 -2.56 20.79 10.49
CA PRO A 539 -1.17 20.34 10.50
C PRO A 539 -0.30 21.22 11.39
N THR A 540 0.62 20.61 12.14
CA THR A 540 1.43 21.34 13.13
C THR A 540 2.61 22.10 12.54
N ASP A 541 2.99 21.83 11.28
CA ASP A 541 4.15 22.41 10.62
C ASP A 541 3.78 23.06 9.28
N GLY A 542 4.64 23.98 8.81
CA GLY A 542 4.35 24.83 7.65
C GLY A 542 4.31 24.10 6.31
N LYS A 543 5.05 22.98 6.17
CA LYS A 543 5.09 22.19 4.93
C LYS A 543 3.72 21.54 4.69
N TYR A 544 3.24 20.78 5.66
CA TYR A 544 1.95 20.12 5.55
C TYR A 544 0.77 21.08 5.71
N LEU A 545 0.94 22.19 6.44
CA LEU A 545 -0.06 23.25 6.50
C LEU A 545 -0.29 23.86 5.10
N LEU A 546 0.76 24.18 4.33
CA LEU A 546 0.55 24.64 2.95
C LEU A 546 -0.23 23.61 2.14
N MET A 547 0.20 22.35 2.12
CA MET A 547 -0.46 21.30 1.34
C MET A 547 -1.95 21.20 1.71
N LYS A 548 -2.27 21.23 3.00
CA LYS A 548 -3.65 21.25 3.49
C LYS A 548 -4.43 22.47 3.00
N LEU A 549 -3.86 23.67 3.11
CA LEU A 549 -4.49 24.90 2.65
C LEU A 549 -4.75 24.88 1.14
N LEU A 550 -3.84 24.32 0.34
CA LEU A 550 -4.03 24.16 -1.10
C LEU A 550 -5.16 23.18 -1.42
N LEU A 551 -5.23 22.05 -0.70
CA LEU A 551 -6.32 21.08 -0.84
C LEU A 551 -7.67 21.73 -0.56
N ASP A 552 -7.79 22.46 0.55
CA ASP A 552 -9.02 23.14 0.94
C ASP A 552 -9.37 24.28 -0.03
N ALA A 553 -8.37 25.03 -0.50
CA ALA A 553 -8.56 26.10 -1.48
C ALA A 553 -9.09 25.58 -2.82
N MET A 554 -8.59 24.43 -3.31
CA MET A 554 -9.10 23.81 -4.53
C MET A 554 -10.58 23.44 -4.40
N ALA A 555 -11.05 23.07 -3.21
CA ALA A 555 -12.46 22.79 -2.96
C ALA A 555 -13.33 24.07 -2.82
N LEU A 556 -12.72 25.20 -2.44
CA LEU A 556 -13.41 26.50 -2.28
C LEU A 556 -13.51 27.29 -3.58
N GLN A 557 -12.46 27.25 -4.40
CA GLN A 557 -12.32 28.10 -5.58
C GLN A 557 -13.39 27.82 -6.66
N PRO A 558 -13.75 28.81 -7.48
CA PRO A 558 -14.70 28.59 -8.58
C PRO A 558 -14.10 27.66 -9.65
N CYS A 559 -14.97 27.12 -10.51
CA CYS A 559 -14.55 26.45 -11.72
C CYS A 559 -13.82 27.43 -12.65
N ASN A 560 -12.66 27.04 -13.19
CA ASN A 560 -11.75 27.86 -13.99
C ASN A 560 -11.35 29.18 -13.30
N PRO A 561 -10.67 29.12 -12.13
CA PRO A 561 -10.29 30.30 -11.35
C PRO A 561 -9.11 31.08 -11.97
N THR A 562 -9.04 32.38 -11.73
CA THR A 562 -7.81 33.16 -11.97
C THR A 562 -6.82 32.99 -10.80
N PHE A 563 -5.56 33.38 -10.96
CA PHE A 563 -4.56 33.40 -9.87
C PHE A 563 -5.07 34.22 -8.68
N VAL A 564 -5.72 35.36 -8.95
CA VAL A 564 -6.28 36.23 -7.91
C VAL A 564 -7.37 35.48 -7.11
N GLN A 565 -8.26 34.77 -7.80
CA GLN A 565 -9.31 33.98 -7.15
C GLN A 565 -8.75 32.78 -6.39
N ALA A 566 -7.76 32.09 -6.93
CA ALA A 566 -7.10 30.97 -6.26
C ALA A 566 -6.32 31.43 -5.02
N ARG A 567 -5.63 32.57 -5.07
CA ARG A 567 -5.00 33.21 -3.90
C ARG A 567 -6.03 33.50 -2.81
N ASP A 568 -7.15 34.12 -3.19
CA ASP A 568 -8.21 34.46 -2.24
C ASP A 568 -8.82 33.19 -1.62
N ALA A 569 -8.98 32.11 -2.40
CA ALA A 569 -9.41 30.81 -1.88
C ALA A 569 -8.41 30.19 -0.88
N ILE A 570 -7.11 30.40 -1.06
CA ILE A 570 -6.07 29.96 -0.10
C ILE A 570 -6.17 30.74 1.22
N LEU A 571 -6.43 32.05 1.15
CA LEU A 571 -6.67 32.88 2.33
C LEU A 571 -7.95 32.47 3.05
N ASP A 572 -9.03 32.17 2.31
CA ASP A 572 -10.29 31.68 2.88
C ASP A 572 -10.13 30.26 3.47
N ALA A 573 -9.29 29.41 2.88
CA ALA A 573 -8.93 28.12 3.46
C ALA A 573 -8.24 28.29 4.82
N ASP A 574 -7.28 29.22 4.93
CA ASP A 574 -6.62 29.52 6.21
C ASP A 574 -7.62 30.11 7.23
N LEU A 575 -8.50 31.00 6.78
CA LEU A 575 -9.56 31.53 7.62
C LEU A 575 -10.47 30.43 8.18
N ALA A 576 -10.85 29.46 7.36
CA ALA A 576 -11.71 28.35 7.76
C ALA A 576 -11.00 27.35 8.68
N LEU A 577 -9.73 27.06 8.43
CA LEU A 577 -8.96 26.04 9.13
C LEU A 577 -8.35 26.54 10.44
N THR A 578 -7.76 27.74 10.44
CA THR A 578 -6.96 28.29 11.55
C THR A 578 -7.56 29.57 12.14
N GLY A 579 -8.66 30.08 11.57
CA GLY A 579 -9.18 31.41 11.92
C GLY A 579 -8.40 32.55 11.28
N GLY A 580 -7.56 32.27 10.28
CA GLY A 580 -6.83 33.28 9.50
C GLY A 580 -5.51 33.68 10.14
N GLU A 581 -4.96 32.83 11.01
CA GLU A 581 -3.76 33.15 11.77
C GLU A 581 -2.53 33.36 10.86
N ASN A 582 -2.55 32.83 9.63
CA ASN A 582 -1.44 32.82 8.67
C ASN A 582 -1.63 33.80 7.51
N ALA A 583 -2.67 34.62 7.54
CA ALA A 583 -2.94 35.59 6.48
C ALA A 583 -1.72 36.48 6.17
N CYS A 584 -0.98 36.92 7.20
CA CYS A 584 0.23 37.72 7.02
C CYS A 584 1.33 36.99 6.21
N GLU A 585 1.59 35.73 6.54
CA GLU A 585 2.60 34.89 5.89
C GLU A 585 2.20 34.56 4.44
N ILE A 586 0.94 34.24 4.21
CA ILE A 586 0.39 33.93 2.89
C ILE A 586 0.47 35.16 1.99
N TRP A 587 -0.02 36.32 2.47
CA TRP A 587 0.04 37.57 1.70
C TRP A 587 1.46 37.98 1.35
N LYS A 588 2.42 37.87 2.27
CA LYS A 588 3.84 38.18 1.98
C LYS A 588 4.39 37.37 0.82
N GLY A 589 4.04 36.08 0.71
CA GLY A 589 4.49 35.23 -0.38
C GLY A 589 3.96 35.69 -1.74
N PHE A 590 2.65 35.96 -1.82
CA PHE A 590 2.02 36.44 -3.05
C PHE A 590 2.45 37.87 -3.43
N VAL A 591 2.51 38.78 -2.45
CA VAL A 591 2.96 40.17 -2.65
C VAL A 591 4.37 40.20 -3.20
N LYS A 592 5.30 39.39 -2.68
CA LYS A 592 6.67 39.30 -3.17
C LYS A 592 6.76 39.02 -4.67
N ARG A 593 5.74 38.34 -5.24
CA ARG A 593 5.68 37.91 -6.63
C ARG A 593 4.63 38.67 -7.46
N GLY A 594 4.18 39.84 -6.99
CA GLY A 594 3.29 40.71 -7.76
C GLY A 594 1.81 40.32 -7.74
N LEU A 595 1.40 39.39 -6.86
CA LEU A 595 -0.01 39.00 -6.69
C LEU A 595 -0.63 39.61 -5.42
N GLY A 596 -0.30 40.86 -5.12
CA GLY A 596 -0.80 41.63 -3.97
C GLY A 596 -2.26 42.05 -4.06
N SER A 597 -2.73 42.78 -3.06
CA SER A 597 -4.16 43.08 -2.83
C SER A 597 -4.89 43.69 -4.02
N ASN A 598 -4.21 44.50 -4.83
CA ASN A 598 -4.77 45.14 -6.03
C ASN A 598 -4.28 44.52 -7.34
N ALA A 599 -3.75 43.29 -7.33
CA ALA A 599 -3.38 42.59 -8.56
C ALA A 599 -4.64 42.34 -9.40
N VAL A 600 -4.54 42.60 -10.71
CA VAL A 600 -5.70 42.53 -11.61
C VAL A 600 -5.46 41.47 -12.68
N PHE A 601 -6.40 40.53 -12.77
CA PHE A 601 -6.48 39.62 -13.89
C PHE A 601 -6.98 40.36 -15.15
N HIS A 602 -6.28 40.13 -16.25
CA HIS A 602 -6.75 40.41 -17.61
C HIS A 602 -6.25 39.28 -18.52
N ASP A 603 -7.03 38.92 -19.53
CA ASP A 603 -6.70 37.80 -20.44
C ASP A 603 -5.28 37.90 -21.03
N THR A 604 -4.84 39.13 -21.36
CA THR A 604 -3.56 39.39 -22.04
C THR A 604 -2.66 40.42 -21.36
N ASN A 605 -3.09 41.01 -20.24
CA ASN A 605 -2.36 42.12 -19.61
C ASN A 605 -2.53 42.12 -18.09
N ARG A 606 -2.16 41.02 -17.44
CA ARG A 606 -2.11 40.90 -15.98
C ARG A 606 -1.20 41.96 -15.40
N VAL A 607 -1.64 42.60 -14.32
CA VAL A 607 -0.91 43.70 -13.69
C VAL A 607 -0.39 43.27 -12.34
N ASP A 608 0.93 43.36 -12.17
CA ASP A 608 1.57 43.14 -10.87
C ASP A 608 1.08 44.17 -9.85
N ASN A 609 0.85 43.72 -8.63
CA ASN A 609 0.69 44.57 -7.47
C ASN A 609 1.50 44.02 -6.30
N PHE A 610 2.21 44.90 -5.60
CA PHE A 610 3.08 44.55 -4.47
C PHE A 610 2.54 45.14 -3.15
N ASP A 611 1.26 45.54 -3.11
CA ASP A 611 0.67 46.14 -1.91
C ASP A 611 0.10 45.04 -1.01
N MET A 612 0.49 45.09 0.28
CA MET A 612 -0.15 44.33 1.34
C MET A 612 -1.50 44.97 1.71
N PRO A 613 -2.55 44.17 2.02
CA PRO A 613 -3.77 44.72 2.59
C PRO A 613 -3.51 45.36 3.97
N GLU A 614 -4.21 46.46 4.27
CA GLU A 614 -4.08 47.15 5.55
C GLU A 614 -4.50 46.26 6.74
N GLY A 615 -3.68 46.23 7.80
CA GLY A 615 -4.02 45.59 9.07
C GLY A 615 -3.92 44.07 9.13
N ILE A 616 -3.34 43.43 8.10
CA ILE A 616 -3.08 41.98 8.06
C ILE A 616 -1.75 41.62 8.75
N CYS A 617 -0.76 42.49 8.61
CA CYS A 617 0.50 42.55 9.34
C CYS A 617 0.61 43.96 9.94
#